data_AF-A0A7C4CSC3-F1
#
_entry.id   AF-A0A7C4CSC3-F1
#
_cell.length_a   1.000
_cell.length_b   1.000
_cell.length_c   1.000
_cell.angle_alpha   90.00
_cell.angle_beta   90.00
_cell.angle_gamma   90.00
#
_symmetry.space_group_name_H-M   'P 1'
#
loop_
_entity.id
_entity.type
_entity.pdbx_description
1 polymer ?
#
loop_
_entity_poly.entity_id
_entity_poly.type
_entity_poly.pdbx_seq_one_letter_code
_entity_poly.pdbx_strand_id
1 'polypeptide(L)'
;MSKLPLFPVTVVGSWPRPRWLLEALRLKREGKISQEEFDSIADEGVLLAVKYQEDAGVEILSDGEQRRDNFYSFVADKIRGIELKTVAEIVDLVPDKSRFETVLRSLDVPAFSIRNPVVTSRLEVGARGIARDEASFLKNHTRALIKIPLPGPYLLTRSSWVPGISDKHYRSREELGYEYAKILRDEIIALRDLGVFFVQLDEPVLSEVVYGPDQSQQTFMCAALFSRRNPREELEFAVELINETVKGVSGIKVGIHVCRGNWSR
;
A
#
# COMPACT_ATOMS: atom_id res chain seq x y z
N MET A 1 25.27 -7.76 13.85
CA MET A 1 24.16 -8.28 13.01
C MET A 1 23.95 -9.73 13.38
N SER A 2 22.74 -10.14 13.80
CA SER A 2 22.43 -11.56 13.99
C SER A 2 22.67 -12.27 12.65
N LYS A 3 23.43 -13.37 12.69
CA LYS A 3 23.73 -14.15 11.49
C LYS A 3 22.49 -14.97 11.18
N LEU A 4 21.75 -14.59 10.13
CA LEU A 4 20.65 -15.40 9.60
C LEU A 4 21.17 -16.79 9.20
N PRO A 5 20.32 -17.84 9.27
CA PRO A 5 20.65 -19.15 8.71
C PRO A 5 20.81 -19.07 7.17
N LEU A 6 21.34 -20.13 6.56
CA LEU A 6 21.54 -20.20 5.10
C LEU A 6 20.23 -20.05 4.32
N PHE A 7 19.13 -20.60 4.87
CA PHE A 7 17.79 -20.54 4.30
C PHE A 7 16.84 -19.84 5.27
N PRO A 8 16.91 -18.50 5.38
CA PRO A 8 16.05 -17.76 6.29
C PRO A 8 14.59 -17.80 5.80
N VAL A 9 13.67 -17.96 6.73
CA VAL A 9 12.23 -17.97 6.51
C VAL A 9 11.65 -16.60 6.90
N THR A 10 10.76 -16.12 6.05
CA THR A 10 9.95 -14.93 6.30
C THR A 10 8.58 -15.10 5.64
N VAL A 11 7.62 -14.29 6.07
CA VAL A 11 6.29 -14.22 5.47
C VAL A 11 6.25 -13.12 4.41
N VAL A 12 5.22 -13.08 3.54
CA VAL A 12 5.06 -11.98 2.56
C VAL A 12 4.58 -10.70 3.24
N GLY A 13 3.69 -10.78 4.22
CA GLY A 13 3.14 -9.63 4.93
C GLY A 13 1.88 -10.05 5.67
N SER A 14 0.72 -9.76 5.09
CA SER A 14 -0.60 -10.01 5.67
C SER A 14 -0.80 -11.41 6.26
N TRP A 15 -1.46 -11.44 7.42
CA TRP A 15 -1.96 -12.64 8.08
C TRP A 15 -3.49 -12.66 8.13
N PRO A 16 -4.13 -13.85 8.19
CA PRO A 16 -5.58 -13.94 8.34
C PRO A 16 -6.05 -13.19 9.59
N ARG A 17 -6.95 -12.21 9.39
CA ARG A 17 -7.51 -11.44 10.50
C ARG A 17 -8.56 -12.26 11.23
N PRO A 18 -8.51 -12.35 12.56
CA PRO A 18 -9.57 -12.96 13.35
C PRO A 18 -10.92 -12.26 13.14
N ARG A 19 -12.03 -12.99 13.34
CA ARG A 19 -13.39 -12.46 13.12
C ARG A 19 -13.66 -11.19 13.94
N TRP A 20 -13.18 -11.14 15.18
CA TRP A 20 -13.36 -9.97 16.05
C TRP A 20 -12.60 -8.74 15.53
N LEU A 21 -11.47 -8.92 14.83
CA LEU A 21 -10.72 -7.81 14.23
C LEU A 21 -11.41 -7.28 12.98
N LEU A 22 -11.98 -8.18 12.17
CA LEU A 22 -12.81 -7.79 11.02
C LEU A 22 -14.04 -6.99 11.46
N GLU A 23 -14.65 -7.37 12.57
CA GLU A 23 -15.77 -6.63 13.16
C GLU A 23 -15.31 -5.25 13.69
N ALA A 24 -14.17 -5.17 14.39
CA ALA A 24 -13.61 -3.89 14.82
C ALA A 24 -13.28 -2.97 13.63
N LEU A 25 -12.70 -3.50 12.55
CA LEU A 25 -12.48 -2.76 11.30
C LEU A 25 -13.79 -2.21 10.70
N ARG A 26 -14.89 -2.96 10.79
CA ARG A 26 -16.22 -2.52 10.35
C ARG A 26 -16.74 -1.39 11.23
N LEU A 27 -16.68 -1.56 12.55
CA LEU A 27 -17.12 -0.57 13.53
C LEU A 27 -16.31 0.74 13.42
N LYS A 28 -14.99 0.66 13.22
CA LYS A 28 -14.12 1.84 12.97
C LYS A 28 -14.61 2.59 11.73
N ARG A 29 -14.83 1.88 10.62
CA ARG A 29 -15.32 2.48 9.35
C ARG A 29 -16.70 3.13 9.47
N GLU A 30 -17.54 2.61 10.38
CA GLU A 30 -18.85 3.17 10.71
C GLU A 30 -18.79 4.31 11.74
N GLY A 31 -17.60 4.67 12.25
CA GLY A 31 -17.43 5.69 13.28
C GLY A 31 -18.00 5.29 14.65
N LYS A 32 -18.22 3.99 14.89
CA LYS A 32 -18.81 3.46 16.13
C LYS A 32 -17.79 3.21 17.24
N ILE A 33 -16.52 3.11 16.89
CA ILE A 33 -15.39 3.04 17.82
C ILE A 33 -14.32 4.04 17.38
N SER A 34 -13.55 4.55 18.33
CA SER A 34 -12.44 5.46 18.06
C SER A 34 -11.26 4.75 17.40
N GLN A 35 -10.29 5.52 16.89
CA GLN A 35 -9.04 4.97 16.37
C GLN A 35 -8.25 4.25 17.46
N GLU A 36 -8.26 4.78 18.69
CA GLU A 36 -7.57 4.22 19.84
C GLU A 36 -8.20 2.90 20.29
N GLU A 37 -9.53 2.83 20.32
CA GLU A 37 -10.26 1.58 20.60
C GLU A 37 -9.95 0.50 19.54
N PHE A 38 -9.96 0.90 18.26
CA PHE A 38 -9.56 0.01 17.17
C PHE A 38 -8.11 -0.45 17.30
N ASP A 39 -7.19 0.48 17.59
CA ASP A 39 -5.76 0.18 17.72
C ASP A 39 -5.54 -0.86 18.84
N SER A 40 -6.18 -0.69 20.00
CA SER A 40 -6.07 -1.66 21.11
C SER A 40 -6.58 -3.05 20.71
N ILE A 41 -7.63 -3.16 19.91
CA ILE A 41 -8.11 -4.45 19.41
C ILE A 41 -7.11 -5.02 18.39
N ALA A 42 -6.60 -4.19 17.49
CA ALA A 42 -5.65 -4.62 16.47
C ALA A 42 -4.29 -5.03 17.07
N ASP A 43 -3.87 -4.43 18.19
CA ASP A 43 -2.69 -4.84 18.98
C ASP A 43 -2.75 -6.34 19.30
N GLU A 44 -3.90 -6.83 19.79
CA GLU A 44 -4.10 -8.26 20.08
C GLU A 44 -3.94 -9.13 18.84
N GLY A 45 -4.31 -8.61 17.67
CA GLY A 45 -4.21 -9.31 16.39
C GLY A 45 -2.75 -9.43 15.97
N VAL A 46 -1.99 -8.35 16.13
CA VAL A 46 -0.55 -8.32 15.89
C VAL A 46 0.15 -9.30 16.83
N LEU A 47 -0.14 -9.28 18.13
CA LEU A 47 0.47 -10.18 19.10
C LEU A 47 0.18 -11.65 18.79
N LEU A 48 -1.03 -11.96 18.34
CA LEU A 48 -1.39 -13.31 17.89
C LEU A 48 -0.59 -13.72 16.64
N ALA A 49 -0.48 -12.85 15.64
CA ALA A 49 0.31 -13.12 14.44
C ALA A 49 1.80 -13.28 14.73
N VAL A 50 2.35 -12.46 15.64
CA VAL A 50 3.74 -12.57 16.12
C VAL A 50 3.95 -13.91 16.80
N LYS A 51 3.09 -14.28 17.75
CA LYS A 51 3.18 -15.56 18.45
C LYS A 51 3.17 -16.75 17.48
N TYR A 52 2.27 -16.76 16.50
CA TYR A 52 2.22 -17.84 15.50
C TYR A 52 3.50 -17.91 14.65
N GLN A 53 4.08 -16.77 14.28
CA GLN A 53 5.34 -16.74 13.53
C GLN A 53 6.53 -17.23 14.38
N GLU A 54 6.61 -16.82 15.65
CA GLU A 54 7.65 -17.27 16.58
C GLU A 54 7.56 -18.77 16.85
N ASP A 55 6.36 -19.28 17.14
CA ASP A 55 6.10 -20.70 17.37
C ASP A 55 6.42 -21.54 16.12
N ALA A 56 6.26 -20.98 14.92
CA ALA A 56 6.60 -21.62 13.65
C ALA A 56 8.09 -21.51 13.26
N GLY A 57 8.90 -20.78 14.03
CA GLY A 57 10.33 -20.61 13.78
C GLY A 57 10.67 -19.63 12.64
N VAL A 58 9.79 -18.69 12.33
CA VAL A 58 10.06 -17.63 11.33
C VAL A 58 11.17 -16.70 11.84
N GLU A 59 12.23 -16.45 11.07
CA GLU A 59 13.35 -15.61 11.52
C GLU A 59 13.14 -14.12 11.32
N ILE A 60 12.35 -13.73 10.31
CA ILE A 60 12.04 -12.33 10.02
C ILE A 60 10.52 -12.15 9.97
N LEU A 61 9.98 -11.52 11.01
CA LEU A 61 8.54 -11.41 11.26
C LEU A 61 7.95 -10.17 10.62
N SER A 62 6.65 -10.22 10.35
CA SER A 62 5.82 -9.03 10.10
C SER A 62 4.76 -8.93 11.20
N ASP A 63 4.17 -7.75 11.39
CA ASP A 63 3.02 -7.56 12.26
C ASP A 63 1.74 -8.21 11.69
N GLY A 64 1.83 -8.77 10.48
CA GLY A 64 0.71 -9.41 9.78
C GLY A 64 -0.27 -8.42 9.18
N GLU A 65 0.08 -7.12 9.12
CA GLU A 65 -0.74 -6.03 8.56
C GLU A 65 -2.16 -5.98 9.16
N GLN A 66 -2.26 -6.31 10.45
CA GLN A 66 -3.54 -6.52 11.14
C GLN A 66 -4.33 -5.22 11.26
N ARG A 67 -3.66 -4.06 11.35
CA ARG A 67 -4.28 -2.73 11.42
C ARG A 67 -4.79 -2.20 10.09
N ARG A 68 -4.33 -2.77 8.98
CA ARG A 68 -4.58 -2.25 7.63
C ARG A 68 -5.89 -2.80 7.10
N ASP A 69 -6.64 -2.01 6.35
CA ASP A 69 -7.84 -2.46 5.63
C ASP A 69 -7.45 -3.29 4.40
N ASN A 70 -6.45 -2.83 3.65
CA ASN A 70 -5.75 -3.58 2.61
C ASN A 70 -4.29 -3.11 2.47
N PHE A 71 -3.58 -3.64 1.48
CA PHE A 71 -2.13 -3.45 1.29
C PHE A 71 -1.72 -2.05 0.78
N TYR A 72 -2.65 -1.20 0.31
CA TYR A 72 -2.28 0.11 -0.25
C TYR A 72 -3.21 1.26 0.16
N SER A 73 -4.51 1.06 0.35
CA SER A 73 -5.44 2.15 0.69
C SER A 73 -5.29 2.68 2.10
N PHE A 74 -4.70 1.90 3.00
CA PHE A 74 -4.41 2.33 4.38
C PHE A 74 -3.53 3.59 4.43
N VAL A 75 -2.77 3.89 3.37
CA VAL A 75 -1.99 5.14 3.29
C VAL A 75 -2.88 6.38 3.33
N ALA A 76 -4.16 6.29 2.98
CA ALA A 76 -5.12 7.39 3.14
C ALA A 76 -5.35 7.78 4.60
N ASP A 77 -5.24 6.82 5.54
CA ASP A 77 -5.31 7.10 6.98
C ASP A 77 -4.01 7.76 7.50
N LYS A 78 -2.91 7.66 6.74
CA LYS A 78 -1.55 8.05 7.17
C LYS A 78 -0.99 9.27 6.46
N ILE A 79 -1.47 9.57 5.25
CA ILE A 79 -0.99 10.65 4.39
C ILE A 79 -2.16 11.59 4.09
N ARG A 80 -2.08 12.82 4.62
CA ARG A 80 -3.02 13.89 4.29
C ARG A 80 -2.89 14.23 2.81
N GLY A 81 -4.02 14.56 2.19
CA GLY A 81 -4.12 14.81 0.75
C GLY A 81 -4.47 13.58 -0.09
N ILE A 82 -4.69 12.43 0.55
CA ILE A 82 -5.29 11.25 -0.05
C ILE A 82 -6.68 11.04 0.58
N GLU A 83 -7.70 10.91 -0.26
CA GLU A 83 -9.06 10.57 0.17
C GLU A 83 -9.53 9.27 -0.48
N LEU A 84 -10.26 8.47 0.28
CA LEU A 84 -10.94 7.29 -0.26
C LEU A 84 -12.26 7.70 -0.92
N LYS A 85 -12.33 7.60 -2.26
CA LYS A 85 -13.52 7.92 -3.05
C LYS A 85 -14.07 6.70 -3.77
N THR A 86 -15.39 6.59 -3.81
CA THR A 86 -16.09 5.62 -4.64
C THR A 86 -15.96 5.98 -6.12
N VAL A 87 -16.22 5.01 -7.01
CA VAL A 87 -16.17 5.27 -8.46
C VAL A 87 -17.18 6.34 -8.84
N ALA A 88 -18.39 6.31 -8.25
CA ALA A 88 -19.44 7.28 -8.49
C ALA A 88 -18.99 8.71 -8.14
N GLU A 89 -18.39 8.90 -6.96
CA GLU A 89 -17.85 10.20 -6.55
C GLU A 89 -16.73 10.66 -7.49
N ILE A 90 -15.88 9.75 -7.97
CA ILE A 90 -14.84 10.10 -8.95
C ILE A 90 -15.47 10.57 -10.27
N VAL A 91 -16.48 9.86 -10.78
CA VAL A 91 -17.19 10.22 -12.03
C VAL A 91 -17.81 11.60 -11.94
N ASP A 92 -18.34 11.98 -10.79
CA ASP A 92 -18.95 13.30 -10.60
C ASP A 92 -17.94 14.45 -10.52
N LEU A 93 -16.70 14.14 -10.14
CA LEU A 93 -15.62 15.12 -9.99
C LEU A 93 -14.80 15.32 -11.27
N VAL A 94 -14.86 14.37 -12.22
CA VAL A 94 -14.11 14.45 -13.48
C VAL A 94 -14.89 15.14 -14.59
N PRO A 95 -14.23 15.95 -15.45
CA PRO A 95 -14.89 16.64 -16.55
C PRO A 95 -15.32 15.69 -17.68
N ASP A 96 -14.57 14.61 -17.92
CA ASP A 96 -14.88 13.60 -18.94
C ASP A 96 -15.50 12.35 -18.30
N LYS A 97 -16.84 12.32 -18.24
CA LYS A 97 -17.61 11.20 -17.67
C LYS A 97 -17.61 9.95 -18.55
N SER A 98 -17.45 10.10 -19.86
CA SER A 98 -17.58 9.01 -20.85
C SER A 98 -16.55 7.89 -20.63
N ARG A 99 -15.34 8.27 -20.22
CA ARG A 99 -14.25 7.34 -19.90
C ARG A 99 -14.55 6.46 -18.70
N PHE A 100 -15.26 6.99 -17.71
CA PHE A 100 -15.60 6.25 -16.49
C PHE A 100 -16.89 5.44 -16.63
N GLU A 101 -17.82 5.83 -17.50
CA GLU A 101 -19.01 5.03 -17.81
C GLU A 101 -18.66 3.65 -18.39
N THR A 102 -17.61 3.56 -19.19
CA THR A 102 -17.11 2.27 -19.72
C THR A 102 -16.59 1.39 -18.58
N VAL A 103 -15.86 1.97 -17.64
CA VAL A 103 -15.35 1.27 -16.46
C VAL A 103 -16.51 0.79 -15.58
N LEU A 104 -17.50 1.66 -15.31
CA LEU A 104 -18.68 1.30 -14.51
C LEU A 104 -19.44 0.11 -15.09
N ARG A 105 -19.50 -0.01 -16.41
CA ARG A 105 -20.18 -1.13 -17.11
C ARG A 105 -19.38 -2.43 -17.06
N SER A 106 -18.06 -2.38 -16.86
CA SER A 106 -17.19 -3.56 -16.77
C SER A 106 -16.92 -4.01 -15.33
N LEU A 107 -17.53 -3.37 -14.33
CA LEU A 107 -17.39 -3.79 -12.93
C LEU A 107 -18.31 -4.98 -12.61
N ASP A 108 -17.70 -6.09 -12.19
CA ASP A 108 -18.43 -7.23 -11.61
C ASP A 108 -18.92 -6.99 -10.17
N VAL A 109 -18.59 -5.83 -9.60
CA VAL A 109 -19.01 -5.44 -8.25
C VAL A 109 -19.62 -4.03 -8.26
N PRO A 110 -20.57 -3.73 -7.36
CA PRO A 110 -21.25 -2.45 -7.39
C PRO A 110 -20.28 -1.27 -7.20
N ALA A 111 -20.40 -0.24 -8.03
CA ALA A 111 -19.50 0.93 -8.06
C ALA A 111 -19.38 1.71 -6.72
N PHE A 112 -20.39 1.60 -5.86
CA PHE A 112 -20.39 2.21 -4.52
C PHE A 112 -19.62 1.39 -3.47
N SER A 113 -19.29 0.13 -3.78
CA SER A 113 -18.64 -0.79 -2.84
C SER A 113 -17.11 -0.67 -2.84
N ILE A 114 -16.51 -0.17 -3.92
CA ILE A 114 -15.07 0.01 -4.02
C ILE A 114 -14.71 1.46 -3.75
N ARG A 115 -13.84 1.67 -2.75
CA ARG A 115 -13.22 2.96 -2.48
C ARG A 115 -11.77 2.93 -2.90
N ASN A 116 -11.32 3.97 -3.58
CA ASN A 116 -9.96 4.11 -4.08
C ASN A 116 -9.31 5.32 -3.45
N PRO A 117 -8.03 5.22 -3.10
CA PRO A 117 -7.21 6.39 -2.85
C PRO A 117 -7.27 7.34 -4.04
N VAL A 118 -7.49 8.63 -3.78
CA VAL A 118 -7.40 9.69 -4.77
C VAL A 118 -6.61 10.83 -4.15
N VAL A 119 -5.61 11.33 -4.88
CA VAL A 119 -4.88 12.53 -4.44
C VAL A 119 -5.74 13.76 -4.68
N THR A 120 -6.17 14.40 -3.59
CA THR A 120 -7.04 15.58 -3.55
C THR A 120 -6.35 16.85 -3.04
N SER A 121 -5.10 16.75 -2.58
CA SER A 121 -4.24 17.89 -2.26
C SER A 121 -2.76 17.49 -2.27
N ARG A 122 -1.86 18.40 -1.86
CA ARG A 122 -0.44 18.06 -1.68
C ARG A 122 -0.28 17.08 -0.53
N LEU A 123 0.55 16.07 -0.75
CA LEU A 123 0.75 14.98 0.21
C LEU A 123 1.53 15.44 1.44
N GLU A 124 1.04 15.04 2.61
CA GLU A 124 1.74 15.29 3.87
C GLU A 124 1.59 14.09 4.82
N VAL A 125 2.72 13.47 5.17
CA VAL A 125 2.74 12.29 6.06
C VAL A 125 2.41 12.71 7.49
N GLY A 126 1.48 12.01 8.13
CA GLY A 126 1.13 12.24 9.52
C GLY A 126 2.25 11.90 10.50
N ALA A 127 2.10 12.35 11.75
CA ALA A 127 3.11 12.17 12.81
C ALA A 127 3.47 10.69 13.08
N ARG A 128 2.52 9.77 12.87
CA ARG A 128 2.70 8.31 13.05
C ARG A 128 3.49 7.65 11.93
N GLY A 129 3.89 8.38 10.88
CA GLY A 129 4.47 7.78 9.68
C GLY A 129 3.45 6.99 8.87
N ILE A 130 3.94 6.30 7.83
CA ILE A 130 3.12 5.36 7.08
C ILE A 130 2.97 4.05 7.88
N ALA A 131 4.08 3.55 8.42
CA ALA A 131 4.17 2.32 9.21
C ALA A 131 5.14 2.43 10.41
N ARG A 132 5.67 3.62 10.74
CA ARG A 132 6.56 3.83 11.89
C ARG A 132 5.93 3.40 13.22
N ASP A 133 4.65 3.66 13.42
CA ASP A 133 3.90 3.22 14.60
C ASP A 133 3.74 1.70 14.67
N GLU A 134 3.44 1.06 13.55
CA GLU A 134 3.38 -0.41 13.42
C GLU A 134 4.74 -1.04 13.76
N ALA A 135 5.81 -0.49 13.19
CA ALA A 135 7.18 -0.93 13.45
C ALA A 135 7.59 -0.74 14.91
N SER A 136 7.28 0.43 15.50
CA SER A 136 7.57 0.72 16.90
C SER A 136 6.87 -0.25 17.83
N PHE A 137 5.59 -0.53 17.59
CA PHE A 137 4.85 -1.53 18.34
C PHE A 137 5.53 -2.90 18.25
N LEU A 138 5.84 -3.37 17.04
CA LEU A 138 6.45 -4.68 16.84
C LEU A 138 7.84 -4.80 17.51
N LYS A 139 8.67 -3.75 17.43
CA LYS A 139 9.99 -3.70 18.12
C LYS A 139 9.90 -3.85 19.63
N ASN A 140 8.80 -3.42 20.25
CA ASN A 140 8.58 -3.54 21.69
C ASN A 140 8.06 -4.91 22.12
N HIS A 141 7.60 -5.75 21.19
CA HIS A 141 6.91 -7.01 21.49
C HIS A 141 7.58 -8.27 20.93
N THR A 142 8.67 -8.14 20.17
CA THR A 142 9.49 -9.28 19.76
C THR A 142 10.98 -8.95 19.78
N ARG A 143 11.82 -9.97 19.96
CA ARG A 143 13.28 -9.89 19.80
C ARG A 143 13.74 -10.35 18.42
N ALA A 144 12.85 -10.91 17.62
CA ALA A 144 13.17 -11.37 16.28
C ALA A 144 13.49 -10.20 15.35
N LEU A 145 14.07 -10.50 14.19
CA LEU A 145 14.20 -9.51 13.13
C LEU A 145 12.82 -9.20 12.57
N ILE A 146 12.59 -7.95 12.19
CA ILE A 146 11.28 -7.51 11.70
C ILE A 146 11.37 -6.96 10.29
N LYS A 147 10.30 -7.20 9.54
CA LYS A 147 10.05 -6.71 8.19
C LYS A 147 8.79 -5.87 8.16
N ILE A 148 8.86 -4.74 7.46
CA ILE A 148 7.70 -3.89 7.20
C ILE A 148 7.39 -3.85 5.69
N PRO A 149 6.25 -4.39 5.26
CA PRO A 149 5.72 -4.18 3.91
C PRO A 149 5.19 -2.74 3.77
N LEU A 150 5.55 -2.09 2.67
CA LEU A 150 5.04 -0.80 2.23
C LEU A 150 4.56 -0.93 0.78
N PRO A 151 3.49 -0.24 0.37
CA PRO A 151 3.14 -0.15 -1.04
C PRO A 151 4.27 0.55 -1.81
N GLY A 152 4.58 0.04 -3.00
CA GLY A 152 5.61 0.60 -3.84
C GLY A 152 5.22 1.95 -4.47
N PRO A 153 6.20 2.78 -4.85
CA PRO A 153 5.95 4.11 -5.39
C PRO A 153 5.13 4.07 -6.67
N TYR A 154 5.37 3.10 -7.57
CA TYR A 154 4.66 3.03 -8.84
C TYR A 154 3.19 2.61 -8.65
N LEU A 155 2.94 1.62 -7.79
CA LEU A 155 1.59 1.27 -7.36
C LEU A 155 0.84 2.48 -6.81
N LEU A 156 1.43 3.22 -5.86
CA LEU A 156 0.78 4.39 -5.26
C LEU A 156 0.46 5.44 -6.33
N THR A 157 1.43 5.80 -7.17
CA THR A 157 1.24 6.75 -8.26
C THR A 157 0.12 6.36 -9.20
N ARG A 158 0.11 5.10 -9.65
CA ARG A 158 -0.88 4.62 -10.61
C ARG A 158 -2.27 4.55 -9.99
N SER A 159 -2.36 4.15 -8.73
CA SER A 159 -3.63 3.89 -8.07
C SER A 159 -4.33 5.13 -7.52
N SER A 160 -3.59 6.22 -7.26
CA SER A 160 -4.13 7.43 -6.63
C SER A 160 -4.23 8.65 -7.54
N TRP A 161 -3.58 8.63 -8.71
CA TRP A 161 -3.66 9.71 -9.69
C TRP A 161 -5.01 9.69 -10.42
N VAL A 162 -5.77 10.78 -10.37
CA VAL A 162 -7.00 10.96 -11.15
C VAL A 162 -6.96 12.30 -11.92
N PRO A 163 -6.90 12.30 -13.27
CA PRO A 163 -7.02 13.51 -14.08
C PRO A 163 -8.32 14.27 -13.79
N GLY A 164 -8.26 15.60 -13.75
CA GLY A 164 -9.35 16.48 -13.31
C GLY A 164 -9.42 16.70 -11.79
N ILE A 165 -8.71 15.90 -10.99
CA ILE A 165 -8.62 16.03 -9.52
C ILE A 165 -7.16 16.25 -9.11
N SER A 166 -6.30 15.26 -9.34
CA SER A 166 -4.91 15.26 -8.88
C SER A 166 -4.03 16.26 -9.65
N ASP A 167 -4.38 16.53 -10.91
CA ASP A 167 -3.73 17.51 -11.79
C ASP A 167 -3.91 18.98 -11.31
N LYS A 168 -4.85 19.24 -10.40
CA LYS A 168 -4.96 20.54 -9.71
C LYS A 168 -3.85 20.76 -8.69
N HIS A 169 -3.16 19.69 -8.27
CA HIS A 169 -2.17 19.74 -7.20
C HIS A 169 -0.77 19.36 -7.67
N TYR A 170 -0.65 18.44 -8.64
CA TYR A 170 0.59 17.98 -9.24
C TYR A 170 0.52 18.16 -10.75
N ARG A 171 1.61 18.58 -11.40
CA ARG A 171 1.63 18.88 -12.85
C ARG A 171 1.45 17.63 -13.70
N SER A 172 1.91 16.48 -13.20
CA SER A 172 1.79 15.20 -13.89
C SER A 172 1.83 14.03 -12.92
N ARG A 173 1.44 12.86 -13.42
CA ARG A 173 1.56 11.58 -12.71
C ARG A 173 3.01 11.31 -12.30
N GLU A 174 3.97 11.71 -13.13
CA GLU A 174 5.40 11.59 -12.86
C GLU A 174 5.84 12.45 -11.68
N GLU A 175 5.39 13.71 -11.60
CA GLU A 175 5.67 14.56 -10.43
C GLU A 175 5.14 13.92 -9.13
N LEU A 176 3.92 13.36 -9.18
CA LEU A 176 3.35 12.63 -8.04
C LEU A 176 4.19 11.39 -7.68
N GLY A 177 4.72 10.67 -8.68
CA GLY A 177 5.58 9.51 -8.43
C GLY A 177 6.90 9.87 -7.75
N TYR A 178 7.56 10.95 -8.16
CA TYR A 178 8.76 11.41 -7.45
C TYR A 178 8.44 11.87 -6.02
N GLU A 179 7.26 12.45 -5.77
CA GLU A 179 6.82 12.79 -4.42
C GLU A 179 6.62 11.54 -3.54
N TYR A 180 5.93 10.51 -4.06
CA TYR A 180 5.83 9.23 -3.35
C TYR A 180 7.20 8.59 -3.12
N ALA A 181 8.11 8.66 -4.09
CA ALA A 181 9.45 8.11 -3.94
C ALA A 181 10.21 8.79 -2.79
N LYS A 182 10.08 10.12 -2.65
CA LYS A 182 10.65 10.88 -1.53
C LYS A 182 10.01 10.51 -0.19
N ILE A 183 8.68 10.47 -0.13
CA ILE A 183 7.93 10.09 1.08
C ILE A 183 8.34 8.70 1.56
N LEU A 184 8.40 7.72 0.67
CA LEU A 184 8.79 6.35 1.00
C LEU A 184 10.27 6.27 1.39
N ARG A 185 11.16 7.07 0.78
CA ARG A 185 12.57 7.17 1.18
C ARG A 185 12.69 7.63 2.63
N ASP A 186 11.98 8.70 3.00
CA ASP A 186 11.98 9.24 4.36
C ASP A 186 11.43 8.22 5.36
N GLU A 187 10.38 7.49 4.99
CA GLU A 187 9.83 6.41 5.81
C GLU A 187 10.82 5.25 5.97
N ILE A 188 11.49 4.79 4.90
CA ILE A 188 12.52 3.73 4.97
C ILE A 188 13.66 4.14 5.90
N ILE A 189 14.12 5.39 5.82
CA ILE A 189 15.16 5.94 6.70
C ILE A 189 14.71 5.89 8.16
N ALA A 190 13.47 6.31 8.44
CA ALA A 190 12.97 6.29 9.80
C ALA A 190 12.75 4.86 10.34
N LEU A 191 12.30 3.92 9.49
CA LEU A 191 12.19 2.50 9.84
C LEU A 191 13.56 1.88 10.13
N ARG A 192 14.60 2.23 9.35
CA ARG A 192 15.99 1.87 9.65
C ARG A 192 16.41 2.38 11.02
N ASP A 193 16.13 3.63 11.32
CA ASP A 193 16.55 4.26 12.58
C ASP A 193 15.82 3.65 13.79
N LEU A 194 14.62 3.08 13.59
CA LEU A 194 13.90 2.25 14.57
C LEU A 194 14.45 0.81 14.71
N GLY A 195 15.41 0.42 13.85
CA GLY A 195 16.01 -0.91 13.85
C GLY A 195 15.15 -1.98 13.17
N VAL A 196 14.36 -1.61 12.17
CA VAL A 196 13.74 -2.54 11.22
C VAL A 196 14.84 -3.19 10.37
N PHE A 197 14.74 -4.51 10.18
CA PHE A 197 15.77 -5.27 9.46
C PHE A 197 15.58 -5.21 7.95
N PHE A 198 14.32 -5.26 7.50
CA PHE A 198 13.97 -5.37 6.09
C PHE A 198 12.71 -4.54 5.77
N VAL A 199 12.77 -3.73 4.72
CA VAL A 199 11.57 -3.10 4.14
C VAL A 199 11.25 -3.77 2.82
N GLN A 200 9.99 -4.14 2.64
CA GLN A 200 9.49 -4.68 1.38
C GLN A 200 8.65 -3.61 0.68
N LEU A 201 8.89 -3.39 -0.62
CA LEU A 201 8.06 -2.56 -1.49
C LEU A 201 7.16 -3.46 -2.32
N ASP A 202 5.86 -3.33 -2.16
CA ASP A 202 4.86 -4.16 -2.84
C ASP A 202 4.44 -3.51 -4.17
N GLU A 203 4.79 -4.17 -5.27
CA GLU A 203 4.52 -3.72 -6.63
C GLU A 203 3.76 -4.79 -7.44
N PRO A 204 2.58 -5.26 -6.98
CA PRO A 204 1.81 -6.30 -7.67
C PRO A 204 1.35 -5.87 -9.07
N VAL A 205 1.21 -4.55 -9.28
CA VAL A 205 0.71 -3.95 -10.51
C VAL A 205 1.68 -4.10 -11.68
N LEU A 206 2.97 -4.35 -11.44
CA LEU A 206 3.96 -4.57 -12.51
C LEU A 206 3.64 -5.80 -13.35
N SER A 207 3.01 -6.82 -12.75
CA SER A 207 2.56 -7.99 -13.50
C SER A 207 1.44 -7.66 -14.49
N GLU A 208 0.53 -6.75 -14.15
CA GLU A 208 -0.53 -6.31 -15.06
C GLU A 208 0.00 -5.41 -16.17
N VAL A 209 1.01 -4.58 -15.90
CA VAL A 209 1.68 -3.79 -16.96
C VAL A 209 2.16 -4.70 -18.09
N VAL A 210 2.68 -5.88 -17.76
CA VAL A 210 3.25 -6.83 -18.73
C VAL A 210 2.21 -7.79 -19.30
N TYR A 211 1.35 -8.35 -18.46
CA TYR A 211 0.45 -9.45 -18.83
C TYR A 211 -1.02 -9.04 -18.95
N GLY A 212 -1.36 -7.80 -18.60
CA GLY A 212 -2.72 -7.29 -18.67
C GLY A 212 -3.21 -7.14 -20.11
N PRO A 213 -4.51 -7.32 -20.38
CA PRO A 213 -5.10 -7.18 -21.72
C PRO A 213 -4.93 -5.76 -22.29
N ASP A 214 -4.78 -5.64 -23.61
CA ASP A 214 -4.72 -4.34 -24.30
C ASP A 214 -6.02 -3.55 -24.14
N GLN A 215 -5.95 -2.45 -23.38
CA GLN A 215 -6.87 -1.32 -23.17
C GLN A 215 -8.39 -1.59 -22.96
N SER A 216 -8.90 -2.79 -23.22
CA SER A 216 -10.33 -3.09 -23.40
C SER A 216 -10.95 -3.87 -22.23
N GLN A 217 -10.15 -4.31 -21.26
CA GLN A 217 -10.62 -4.94 -20.02
C GLN A 217 -9.89 -4.33 -18.83
N GLN A 218 -10.22 -3.08 -18.52
CA GLN A 218 -9.71 -2.40 -17.34
C GLN A 218 -10.35 -3.04 -16.10
N THR A 219 -9.62 -3.91 -15.42
CA THR A 219 -10.04 -4.39 -14.10
C THR A 219 -9.78 -3.31 -13.06
N PHE A 220 -10.77 -3.06 -12.23
CA PHE A 220 -10.73 -2.03 -11.19
C PHE A 220 -9.80 -2.37 -10.02
N MET A 221 -9.37 -3.63 -9.92
CA MET A 221 -8.40 -4.04 -8.91
C MET A 221 -7.07 -3.35 -9.16
N CYS A 222 -6.61 -2.58 -8.18
CA CYS A 222 -5.40 -1.75 -8.25
C CYS A 222 -5.52 -0.47 -9.09
N ALA A 223 -6.73 0.08 -9.26
CA ALA A 223 -6.95 1.43 -9.79
C ALA A 223 -6.24 1.69 -11.14
N ALA A 224 -6.34 0.73 -12.05
CA ALA A 224 -5.90 0.82 -13.44
C ALA A 224 -6.83 1.70 -14.29
N LEU A 225 -7.18 2.90 -13.81
CA LEU A 225 -8.14 3.79 -14.46
C LEU A 225 -7.52 4.62 -15.60
N PHE A 226 -6.19 4.66 -15.70
CA PHE A 226 -5.51 5.57 -16.61
C PHE A 226 -4.58 4.84 -17.56
N SER A 227 -4.59 5.33 -18.79
CA SER A 227 -3.90 4.79 -19.96
C SER A 227 -2.49 4.33 -19.60
N ARG A 228 -2.28 3.02 -19.66
CA ARG A 228 -0.92 2.47 -19.70
C ARG A 228 -0.24 2.98 -20.97
N ARG A 229 0.97 3.51 -20.83
CA ARG A 229 1.87 3.68 -21.99
C ARG A 229 2.32 2.31 -22.48
N ASN A 230 3.26 2.29 -23.41
CA ASN A 230 3.96 1.07 -23.77
C ASN A 230 4.47 0.37 -22.48
N PRO A 231 4.28 -0.95 -22.31
CA PRO A 231 4.73 -1.66 -21.12
C PRO A 231 6.20 -1.43 -20.76
N ARG A 232 7.08 -1.25 -21.76
CA ARG A 232 8.48 -0.92 -21.54
C ARG A 232 8.64 0.42 -20.83
N GLU A 233 7.97 1.46 -21.29
CA GLU A 233 8.05 2.81 -20.71
C GLU A 233 7.50 2.83 -19.28
N GLU A 234 6.42 2.10 -19.02
CA GLU A 234 5.86 1.97 -17.66
C GLU A 234 6.83 1.23 -16.72
N LEU A 235 7.49 0.17 -17.19
CA LEU A 235 8.49 -0.54 -16.40
C LEU A 235 9.75 0.30 -16.16
N GLU A 236 10.22 1.05 -17.16
CA GLU A 236 11.35 1.97 -17.03
C GLU A 236 11.04 3.04 -15.97
N PHE A 237 9.84 3.61 -16.01
CA PHE A 237 9.38 4.57 -15.00
C PHE A 237 9.26 3.94 -13.61
N ALA A 238 8.72 2.72 -13.49
CA ALA A 238 8.65 2.02 -12.20
C ALA A 238 10.04 1.75 -11.60
N VAL A 239 10.99 1.31 -12.43
CA VAL A 239 12.39 1.11 -12.02
C VAL A 239 13.01 2.41 -11.56
N GLU A 240 12.78 3.52 -12.28
CA GLU A 240 13.25 4.84 -11.89
C GLU A 240 12.70 5.26 -10.52
N LEU A 241 11.39 5.12 -10.31
CA LEU A 241 10.76 5.45 -9.02
C LEU A 241 11.34 4.64 -7.87
N ILE A 242 11.54 3.32 -8.04
CA ILE A 242 12.13 2.46 -7.01
C ILE A 242 13.58 2.89 -6.72
N ASN A 243 14.36 3.14 -7.76
CA ASN A 243 15.75 3.62 -7.61
C ASN A 243 15.80 4.95 -6.85
N GLU A 244 14.89 5.88 -7.16
CA GLU A 244 14.76 7.10 -6.39
C GLU A 244 14.35 6.78 -4.95
N THR A 245 13.34 5.94 -4.68
CA THR A 245 12.95 5.58 -3.31
C THR A 245 14.12 5.10 -2.44
N VAL A 246 15.08 4.36 -2.99
CA VAL A 246 16.23 3.84 -2.22
C VAL A 246 17.52 4.65 -2.38
N LYS A 247 17.49 5.76 -3.11
CA LYS A 247 18.68 6.57 -3.40
C LYS A 247 19.32 7.09 -2.12
N GLY A 248 20.59 6.75 -1.91
CA GLY A 248 21.35 7.14 -0.72
C GLY A 248 20.96 6.39 0.56
N VAL A 249 20.01 5.46 0.50
CA VAL A 249 19.63 4.63 1.64
C VAL A 249 20.67 3.51 1.81
N SER A 250 21.19 3.39 3.03
CA SER A 250 22.09 2.31 3.44
C SER A 250 21.77 1.90 4.88
N GLY A 251 22.26 0.74 5.31
CA GLY A 251 22.08 0.23 6.68
C GLY A 251 20.74 -0.50 6.93
N ILE A 252 19.92 -0.69 5.89
CA ILE A 252 18.70 -1.49 5.92
C ILE A 252 18.58 -2.32 4.65
N LYS A 253 17.99 -3.52 4.74
CA LYS A 253 17.66 -4.29 3.53
C LYS A 253 16.38 -3.74 2.92
N VAL A 254 16.36 -3.59 1.61
CA VAL A 254 15.14 -3.26 0.85
C VAL A 254 14.95 -4.31 -0.23
N GLY A 255 13.71 -4.73 -0.46
CA GLY A 255 13.36 -5.74 -1.44
C GLY A 255 12.00 -5.47 -2.02
N ILE A 256 11.70 -6.09 -3.15
CA ILE A 256 10.46 -5.87 -3.88
C ILE A 256 9.67 -7.17 -3.86
N HIS A 257 8.38 -7.08 -3.55
CA HIS A 257 7.45 -8.18 -3.79
C HIS A 257 6.63 -7.87 -5.04
N VAL A 258 6.67 -8.80 -5.98
CA VAL A 258 5.82 -8.79 -7.17
C VAL A 258 5.02 -10.07 -7.16
N CYS A 259 3.69 -9.96 -7.23
CA CYS A 259 2.80 -11.10 -7.40
C CYS A 259 2.11 -11.01 -8.76
N ARG A 260 1.39 -12.07 -9.13
CA ARG A 260 0.62 -12.11 -10.37
C ARG A 260 -0.73 -11.39 -10.26
N GLY A 261 -1.00 -10.69 -9.16
CA GLY A 261 -2.31 -10.15 -8.82
C GLY A 261 -3.40 -11.22 -8.70
N ASN A 262 -4.59 -10.80 -8.26
CA ASN A 262 -5.81 -11.59 -8.38
C ASN A 262 -6.65 -10.97 -9.49
N TRP A 263 -6.20 -11.00 -10.75
CA TRP A 263 -7.00 -10.46 -11.85
C TRP A 263 -8.19 -11.40 -12.09
N SER A 264 -9.40 -10.93 -11.80
CA SER A 264 -10.62 -11.69 -12.12
C SER A 264 -10.66 -11.93 -13.63
N ARG A 265 -11.02 -13.17 -14.00
CA ARG A 265 -11.22 -13.57 -15.40
C ARG A 265 -12.49 -12.96 -15.97
#